data_AF-A0A963T9T3-F1
#
_entry.id   AF-A0A963T9T3-F1
#
_cell.length_a   1.000
_cell.length_b   1.000
_cell.length_c   1.000
_cell.angle_alpha   90.00
_cell.angle_beta   90.00
_cell.angle_gamma   90.00
#
_symmetry.space_group_name_H-M   'P 1'
#
loop_
_entity.id
_entity.type
_entity.pdbx_description
1 polymer ?
#
loop_
_entity_poly.entity_id
_entity_poly.type
_entity_poly.pdbx_seq_one_letter_code
_entity_poly.pdbx_strand_id
1 'polypeptide(L)'
;MTARVLVVDDLEPNVKLLEAKLRAEYFDVLGAFSGKEAIERARKDQPDIILLDVMMPGMDGFEACRIIKAAPETAHIPIVMVTALDQQADRVAGLKAGADDFLTKPVEDVALFARVRSLTRLKMMTDELRMRYATGKSMGVVAELMDPPAADKARIFLIDDQEDQAERIRALLCEQHDVSVELETDVALTRAKGGDFDLFIVNMSIEKTDPLRLCSTIRSFEETRLTPILAVVRQGDTRKLVRALDIGVNDYLSRPVDRNELAARVATQIRRKRYVDQLRSSFEASLEMAVTDQLTGLYNRRYLASHLSGMFDRAFWTGRPLSLMILDIDHFKAINDTHGHDIGDKVIQDIADRVRNSIRGVDLACRYGGEEFLVAMPDTDKEFAGVVAERLRREIAAQSVTLNAGRDNIDVTVSIGLSSTEDGPKDDTAQKLIKRADEALYVAKNGGRNRVIRSAAA
;
A
#
# COMPACT_ATOMS: atom_id res chain seq x y z
N MET A 1 -9.95 2.64 7.92
CA MET A 1 -9.21 3.39 6.87
C MET A 1 -10.24 4.13 6.05
N THR A 2 -10.32 5.44 6.19
CA THR A 2 -11.35 6.25 5.52
C THR A 2 -10.73 6.94 4.31
N ALA A 3 -10.78 6.26 3.16
CA ALA A 3 -10.34 6.85 1.89
C ALA A 3 -11.30 7.97 1.46
N ARG A 4 -10.76 8.99 0.78
CA ARG A 4 -11.50 10.08 0.16
C ARG A 4 -11.91 9.68 -1.25
N VAL A 5 -13.21 9.56 -1.48
CA VAL A 5 -13.82 9.14 -2.74
C VAL A 5 -14.46 10.35 -3.41
N LEU A 6 -14.08 10.63 -4.66
CA LEU A 6 -14.80 11.59 -5.49
C LEU A 6 -15.84 10.85 -6.34
N VAL A 7 -17.12 11.14 -6.13
CA VAL A 7 -18.23 10.61 -6.92
C VAL A 7 -18.62 11.64 -7.97
N VAL A 8 -18.69 11.23 -9.23
CA VAL A 8 -19.01 12.10 -10.37
C VAL A 8 -20.15 11.48 -11.17
N ASP A 9 -21.27 12.19 -11.28
CA ASP A 9 -22.42 11.83 -12.09
C ASP A 9 -23.21 13.11 -12.40
N ASP A 10 -23.74 13.26 -13.61
CA ASP A 10 -24.49 14.46 -14.00
C ASP A 10 -25.87 14.53 -13.32
N LEU A 11 -26.39 13.40 -12.85
CA LEU A 11 -27.64 13.33 -12.10
C LEU A 11 -27.36 13.39 -10.60
N GLU A 12 -27.75 14.49 -9.97
CA GLU A 12 -27.63 14.69 -8.52
C GLU A 12 -28.16 13.52 -7.66
N PRO A 13 -29.32 12.89 -7.99
CA PRO A 13 -29.79 11.72 -7.23
C PRO A 13 -28.80 10.55 -7.20
N ASN A 14 -28.06 10.30 -8.29
CA ASN A 14 -27.06 9.23 -8.37
C ASN A 14 -25.87 9.53 -7.46
N VAL A 15 -25.37 10.78 -7.50
CA VAL A 15 -24.29 11.24 -6.62
C VAL A 15 -24.71 11.08 -5.16
N LYS A 16 -25.91 11.54 -4.79
CA LYS A 16 -26.40 11.46 -3.40
C LYS A 16 -26.58 10.04 -2.91
N LEU A 17 -27.04 9.13 -3.77
CA LEU A 17 -27.16 7.71 -3.44
C LEU A 17 -25.80 7.08 -3.15
N LEU A 18 -24.82 7.29 -4.03
CA LEU A 18 -23.46 6.76 -3.83
C LEU A 18 -22.76 7.41 -2.63
N GLU A 19 -22.94 8.73 -2.42
CA GLU A 19 -22.46 9.43 -1.22
C GLU A 19 -22.98 8.77 0.06
N ALA A 20 -24.29 8.52 0.15
CA ALA A 20 -24.89 7.90 1.33
C ALA A 20 -24.35 6.49 1.58
N LYS A 21 -24.25 5.67 0.53
CA LYS A 21 -23.71 4.30 0.62
C LYS A 21 -22.25 4.28 1.08
N LEU A 22 -21.40 5.13 0.50
CA LEU A 22 -19.97 5.19 0.83
C LEU A 22 -19.72 5.77 2.22
N ARG A 23 -20.47 6.80 2.63
CA ARG A 23 -20.36 7.35 4.00
C ARG A 23 -20.79 6.36 5.07
N ALA A 24 -21.77 5.48 4.79
CA ALA A 24 -22.16 4.41 5.70
C ALA A 24 -21.04 3.39 5.94
N GLU A 25 -20.14 3.22 4.96
CA GLU A 25 -18.90 2.43 5.07
C GLU A 25 -17.70 3.29 5.54
N TYR A 26 -17.96 4.44 6.16
CA TYR A 26 -16.99 5.36 6.74
C TYR A 26 -16.03 6.02 5.73
N PHE A 27 -16.33 6.04 4.43
CA PHE A 27 -15.54 6.81 3.47
C PHE A 27 -15.80 8.33 3.60
N ASP A 28 -14.75 9.13 3.38
CA ASP A 28 -14.90 10.57 3.12
C ASP A 28 -15.34 10.74 1.66
N VAL A 29 -16.42 11.48 1.38
CA VAL A 29 -17.00 11.52 0.03
C VAL A 29 -17.25 12.95 -0.43
N LEU A 30 -16.67 13.24 -1.59
CA LEU A 30 -16.87 14.45 -2.38
C LEU A 30 -17.80 14.16 -3.56
N GLY A 31 -18.65 15.11 -3.93
CA GLY A 31 -19.49 15.04 -5.11
C GLY A 31 -19.06 16.04 -6.18
N ALA A 32 -19.18 15.65 -7.45
CA ALA A 32 -19.10 16.51 -8.62
C ALA A 32 -20.18 16.14 -9.63
N PHE A 33 -20.61 17.12 -10.43
CA PHE A 33 -21.77 16.96 -11.34
C PHE A 33 -21.43 17.13 -12.82
N SER A 34 -20.13 17.13 -13.16
CA SER A 34 -19.66 17.20 -14.55
C SER A 34 -18.21 16.74 -14.67
N GLY A 35 -17.79 16.35 -15.87
CA GLY A 35 -16.38 16.04 -16.17
C GLY A 35 -15.42 17.20 -15.85
N LYS A 36 -15.84 18.45 -16.07
CA LYS A 36 -15.03 19.63 -15.74
C LYS A 36 -14.82 19.80 -14.24
N GLU A 37 -15.89 19.70 -13.45
CA GLU A 37 -15.80 19.77 -11.98
C GLU A 37 -14.95 18.61 -11.43
N ALA A 38 -15.07 17.42 -12.03
CA ALA A 38 -14.25 16.27 -11.66
C ALA A 38 -12.75 16.53 -11.81
N ILE A 39 -12.32 17.15 -12.92
CA ILE A 39 -10.92 17.52 -13.15
C ILE A 39 -10.44 18.56 -12.12
N GLU A 40 -11.26 19.58 -11.86
CA GLU A 40 -10.93 20.64 -10.89
C GLU A 40 -10.76 20.07 -9.48
N ARG A 41 -11.70 19.21 -9.04
CA ARG A 41 -11.62 18.55 -7.74
C ARG A 41 -10.50 17.51 -7.65
N ALA A 42 -10.23 16.76 -8.71
CA ALA A 42 -9.12 15.82 -8.73
C ALA A 42 -7.78 16.53 -8.45
N ARG A 43 -7.57 17.71 -9.04
CA ARG A 43 -6.38 18.54 -8.81
C ARG A 43 -6.35 19.15 -7.42
N LYS A 44 -7.46 19.77 -7.00
CA LYS A 44 -7.57 20.54 -5.76
C LYS A 44 -7.60 19.66 -4.51
N ASP A 45 -8.48 18.66 -4.51
CA ASP A 45 -8.85 17.91 -3.31
C ASP A 45 -8.05 16.59 -3.16
N GLN A 46 -7.33 16.19 -4.22
CA GLN A 46 -6.47 14.99 -4.30
C GLN A 46 -7.15 13.74 -3.71
N PRO A 47 -8.32 13.32 -4.25
CA PRO A 47 -9.01 12.13 -3.75
C PRO A 47 -8.17 10.86 -3.94
N ASP A 48 -8.39 9.85 -3.10
CA ASP A 48 -7.70 8.56 -3.22
C ASP A 48 -8.28 7.69 -4.33
N ILE A 49 -9.52 7.96 -4.75
CA ILE A 49 -10.20 7.25 -5.83
C ILE A 49 -11.33 8.11 -6.41
N ILE A 50 -11.58 7.97 -7.70
CA ILE A 50 -12.68 8.63 -8.42
C ILE A 50 -13.65 7.56 -8.94
N LEU A 51 -14.94 7.71 -8.63
CA LEU A 51 -16.04 6.99 -9.27
C LEU A 51 -16.63 7.93 -10.32
N LEU A 52 -16.47 7.59 -11.60
CA LEU A 52 -16.75 8.51 -12.71
C LEU A 52 -17.84 7.94 -13.61
N ASP A 53 -18.98 8.61 -13.71
CA ASP A 53 -19.96 8.30 -14.74
C ASP A 53 -19.40 8.58 -16.14
N VAL A 54 -19.83 7.76 -17.11
CA VAL A 54 -19.40 7.91 -18.51
C VAL A 54 -20.30 8.88 -19.26
N MET A 55 -21.61 8.82 -19.04
CA MET A 55 -22.61 9.51 -19.86
C MET A 55 -22.97 10.85 -19.25
N MET A 56 -22.09 11.84 -19.42
CA MET A 56 -22.32 13.20 -18.95
C MET A 56 -22.42 14.20 -20.12
N PRO A 57 -23.25 15.26 -20.02
CA PRO A 57 -23.36 16.26 -21.06
C PRO A 57 -22.11 17.13 -21.18
N GLY A 58 -21.78 17.52 -22.41
CA GLY A 58 -20.60 18.34 -22.71
C GLY A 58 -19.33 17.50 -22.75
N MET A 59 -18.73 17.24 -21.59
CA MET A 59 -17.54 16.42 -21.45
C MET A 59 -17.92 15.06 -20.87
N ASP A 60 -17.73 14.00 -21.65
CA ASP A 60 -18.00 12.63 -21.21
C ASP A 60 -16.95 12.12 -20.20
N GLY A 61 -17.26 11.02 -19.51
CA GLY A 61 -16.35 10.45 -18.52
C GLY A 61 -15.05 9.92 -19.12
N PHE A 62 -15.05 9.48 -20.39
CA PHE A 62 -13.83 9.01 -21.05
C PHE A 62 -12.84 10.16 -21.29
N GLU A 63 -13.33 11.32 -21.70
CA GLU A 63 -12.55 12.55 -21.88
C GLU A 63 -12.01 13.06 -20.55
N ALA A 64 -12.86 13.15 -19.53
CA ALA A 64 -12.43 13.54 -18.19
C ALA A 64 -11.34 12.58 -17.65
N CYS A 65 -11.52 11.27 -17.83
CA CYS A 65 -10.52 10.27 -17.46
C CYS A 65 -9.19 10.48 -18.17
N ARG A 66 -9.19 10.70 -19.49
CA ARG A 66 -7.94 10.96 -20.25
C ARG A 66 -7.21 12.19 -19.72
N ILE A 67 -7.93 13.27 -19.41
CA ILE A 67 -7.34 14.52 -18.90
C ILE A 67 -6.74 14.29 -17.51
N ILE A 68 -7.47 13.62 -16.61
CA ILE A 68 -6.98 13.32 -15.25
C ILE A 68 -5.75 12.40 -15.31
N LYS A 69 -5.74 11.41 -16.23
CA LYS A 69 -4.62 10.47 -16.40
C LYS A 69 -3.41 11.06 -17.11
N ALA A 70 -3.57 12.13 -17.89
CA ALA A 70 -2.47 12.80 -18.58
C ALA A 70 -1.67 13.77 -17.67
N ALA A 71 -2.27 14.27 -16.60
CA ALA A 71 -1.63 15.24 -15.71
C ALA A 71 -0.79 14.53 -14.61
N PRO A 72 0.52 14.80 -14.46
CA PRO A 72 1.40 14.12 -13.50
C PRO A 72 0.92 14.17 -12.03
N GLU A 73 0.26 15.26 -11.67
CA GLU A 73 -0.32 15.51 -10.34
C GLU A 73 -1.59 14.71 -10.06
N THR A 74 -2.25 14.12 -11.06
CA THR A 74 -3.48 13.31 -10.87
C THR A 74 -3.43 11.93 -11.51
N ALA A 75 -2.43 11.63 -12.35
CA ALA A 75 -2.33 10.38 -13.09
C ALA A 75 -2.33 9.12 -12.22
N HIS A 76 -1.84 9.27 -11.00
CA HIS A 76 -1.75 8.21 -9.98
C HIS A 76 -3.06 7.96 -9.22
N ILE A 77 -4.09 8.80 -9.39
CA ILE A 77 -5.40 8.62 -8.75
C ILE A 77 -6.17 7.53 -9.51
N PRO A 78 -6.59 6.44 -8.87
CA PRO A 78 -7.38 5.40 -9.52
C PRO A 78 -8.78 5.91 -9.91
N ILE A 79 -9.22 5.57 -11.13
CA ILE A 79 -10.53 5.93 -11.67
C ILE A 79 -11.32 4.65 -11.96
N VAL A 80 -12.50 4.52 -11.36
CA VAL A 80 -13.48 3.47 -11.66
C VAL A 80 -14.63 4.09 -12.43
N MET A 81 -14.84 3.64 -13.66
CA MET A 81 -15.99 4.07 -14.46
C MET A 81 -17.27 3.44 -13.91
N VAL A 82 -18.32 4.22 -13.71
CA VAL A 82 -19.62 3.73 -13.23
C VAL A 82 -20.67 4.06 -14.27
N THR A 83 -21.10 3.10 -15.08
CA THR A 83 -21.93 3.39 -16.27
C THR A 83 -23.06 2.40 -16.47
N ALA A 84 -24.15 2.84 -17.11
CA ALA A 84 -25.19 1.93 -17.59
C ALA A 84 -24.78 1.16 -18.86
N LEU A 85 -23.65 1.54 -19.47
CA LEU A 85 -23.06 0.80 -20.57
C LEU A 85 -22.57 -0.56 -20.07
N ASP A 86 -23.23 -1.63 -20.53
CA ASP A 86 -22.96 -3.00 -20.14
C ASP A 86 -22.24 -3.81 -21.24
N GLN A 87 -21.99 -3.18 -22.40
CA GLN A 87 -21.30 -3.81 -23.51
C GLN A 87 -19.81 -3.89 -23.26
N GLN A 88 -19.22 -4.98 -23.76
CA GLN A 88 -17.78 -5.21 -23.65
C GLN A 88 -16.94 -4.13 -24.35
N ALA A 89 -17.43 -3.58 -25.46
CA ALA A 89 -16.75 -2.51 -26.17
C ALA A 89 -16.55 -1.25 -25.30
N ASP A 90 -17.55 -0.89 -24.50
CA ASP A 90 -17.50 0.29 -23.62
C ASP A 90 -16.52 0.10 -22.47
N ARG A 91 -16.48 -1.11 -21.90
CA ARG A 91 -15.47 -1.49 -20.89
C ARG A 91 -14.06 -1.34 -21.41
N VAL A 92 -13.82 -1.88 -22.62
CA VAL A 92 -12.53 -1.80 -23.29
C VAL A 92 -12.17 -0.34 -23.60
N ALA A 93 -13.12 0.47 -24.04
CA ALA A 93 -12.91 1.89 -24.28
C ALA A 93 -12.52 2.64 -23.00
N GLY A 94 -13.18 2.36 -21.87
CA GLY A 94 -12.83 2.93 -20.57
C GLY A 94 -11.42 2.59 -20.10
N LEU A 95 -11.03 1.31 -20.18
CA LEU A 95 -9.68 0.89 -19.83
C LEU A 95 -8.63 1.53 -20.75
N LYS A 96 -8.91 1.64 -22.06
CA LYS A 96 -8.04 2.35 -23.03
C LYS A 96 -7.95 3.85 -22.76
N ALA A 97 -9.01 4.47 -22.24
CA ALA A 97 -9.01 5.87 -21.78
C ALA A 97 -8.17 6.07 -20.51
N GLY A 98 -7.71 4.99 -19.89
CA GLY A 98 -6.85 4.98 -18.72
C GLY A 98 -7.55 4.66 -17.41
N ALA A 99 -8.85 4.32 -17.44
CA ALA A 99 -9.56 3.88 -16.25
C ALA A 99 -8.91 2.64 -15.67
N ASP A 100 -8.93 2.53 -14.35
CA ASP A 100 -8.37 1.40 -13.63
C ASP A 100 -9.39 0.27 -13.50
N ASP A 101 -10.69 0.59 -13.58
CA ASP A 101 -11.76 -0.40 -13.59
C ASP A 101 -13.09 0.16 -14.10
N PHE A 102 -14.09 -0.70 -14.14
CA PHE A 102 -15.49 -0.33 -14.39
C PHE A 102 -16.44 -1.03 -13.42
N LEU A 103 -17.62 -0.44 -13.23
CA LEU A 103 -18.79 -0.99 -12.59
C LEU A 103 -20.01 -0.67 -13.46
N THR A 104 -20.85 -1.67 -13.69
CA THR A 104 -22.08 -1.52 -14.47
C THR A 104 -23.24 -1.16 -13.53
N LYS A 105 -24.08 -0.19 -13.93
CA LYS A 105 -25.31 0.18 -13.21
C LYS A 105 -26.41 -0.86 -13.50
N PRO A 106 -27.24 -1.26 -12.51
CA PRO A 106 -27.22 -0.81 -11.12
C PRO A 106 -26.02 -1.39 -10.36
N VAL A 107 -25.33 -0.53 -9.59
CA VAL A 107 -24.11 -0.92 -8.90
C VAL A 107 -24.45 -1.78 -7.68
N GLU A 108 -23.93 -3.02 -7.66
CA GLU A 108 -23.99 -3.89 -6.49
C GLU A 108 -23.07 -3.37 -5.39
N ASP A 109 -23.62 -3.11 -4.19
CA ASP A 109 -22.90 -2.56 -3.04
C ASP A 109 -21.65 -3.37 -2.69
N VAL A 110 -21.81 -4.69 -2.70
CA VAL A 110 -20.74 -5.64 -2.39
C VAL A 110 -19.56 -5.51 -3.36
N ALA A 111 -19.83 -5.38 -4.66
CA ALA A 111 -18.80 -5.20 -5.68
C ALA A 111 -18.16 -3.80 -5.59
N LEU A 112 -18.98 -2.76 -5.37
CA LEU A 112 -18.52 -1.39 -5.18
C LEU A 112 -17.51 -1.27 -4.04
N PHE A 113 -17.88 -1.73 -2.84
CA PHE A 113 -17.03 -1.59 -1.67
C PHE A 113 -15.75 -2.42 -1.78
N ALA A 114 -15.84 -3.64 -2.32
CA ALA A 114 -14.66 -4.47 -2.55
C ALA A 114 -13.67 -3.78 -3.53
N ARG A 115 -14.20 -3.15 -4.58
CA ARG A 115 -13.38 -2.42 -5.56
C ARG A 115 -12.73 -1.17 -4.96
N VAL A 116 -13.51 -0.36 -4.26
CA VAL A 116 -13.02 0.86 -3.58
C VAL A 116 -11.93 0.50 -2.57
N ARG A 117 -12.14 -0.51 -1.72
CA ARG A 117 -11.14 -0.97 -0.74
C ARG A 117 -9.85 -1.47 -1.40
N SER A 118 -9.95 -2.26 -2.48
CA SER A 118 -8.76 -2.79 -3.15
C SER A 118 -7.91 -1.68 -3.79
N LEU A 119 -8.55 -0.76 -4.51
CA LEU A 119 -7.85 0.33 -5.20
C LEU A 119 -7.29 1.37 -4.23
N THR A 120 -8.00 1.68 -3.15
CA THR A 120 -7.52 2.62 -2.11
C THR A 120 -6.32 2.05 -1.35
N ARG A 121 -6.32 0.75 -1.02
CA ARG A 121 -5.14 0.07 -0.45
C ARG A 121 -3.91 0.20 -1.36
N LEU A 122 -4.09 0.05 -2.67
CA LEU A 122 -3.00 0.20 -3.64
C LEU A 122 -2.52 1.66 -3.75
N LYS A 123 -3.47 2.61 -3.78
CA LYS A 123 -3.15 4.06 -3.81
C LYS A 123 -2.30 4.46 -2.61
N MET A 124 -2.63 4.00 -1.41
CA MET A 124 -1.85 4.29 -0.19
C MET A 124 -0.38 3.87 -0.34
N MET A 125 -0.12 2.66 -0.85
CA MET A 125 1.25 2.18 -1.09
C MET A 125 1.96 3.01 -2.17
N THR A 126 1.28 3.35 -3.26
CA THR A 126 1.85 4.17 -4.33
C THR A 126 2.17 5.58 -3.85
N ASP A 127 1.30 6.20 -3.05
CA ASP A 127 1.52 7.53 -2.50
C ASP A 127 2.72 7.59 -1.57
N GLU A 128 2.89 6.55 -0.76
CA GLU A 128 4.07 6.43 0.11
C GLU A 128 5.35 6.42 -0.73
N LEU A 129 5.43 5.56 -1.74
CA LEU A 129 6.61 5.50 -2.62
C LEU A 129 6.85 6.84 -3.34
N ARG A 130 5.79 7.53 -3.77
CA ARG A 130 5.89 8.87 -4.37
C ARG A 130 6.45 9.89 -3.37
N MET A 131 6.01 9.85 -2.11
CA MET A 131 6.50 10.77 -1.07
C MET A 131 7.97 10.48 -0.74
N ARG A 132 8.37 9.21 -0.65
CA ARG A 132 9.77 8.81 -0.46
C ARG A 132 10.65 9.28 -1.61
N TYR A 133 10.19 9.08 -2.84
CA TYR A 133 10.87 9.58 -4.03
C TYR A 133 11.03 11.10 -4.01
N ALA A 134 9.95 11.85 -3.71
CA ALA A 134 10.00 13.31 -3.63
C ALA A 134 10.97 13.80 -2.54
N THR A 135 10.98 13.14 -1.38
CA THR A 135 11.92 13.41 -0.29
C THR A 135 13.36 13.18 -0.75
N GLY A 136 13.64 12.01 -1.34
CA GLY A 136 14.95 11.66 -1.89
C GLY A 136 15.43 12.64 -2.98
N LYS A 137 14.53 13.09 -3.87
CA LYS A 137 14.81 14.10 -4.88
C LYS A 137 15.16 15.45 -4.24
N SER A 138 14.40 15.90 -3.24
CA SER A 138 14.66 17.15 -2.52
C SER A 138 16.00 17.14 -1.77
N MET A 139 16.43 15.97 -1.31
CA MET A 139 17.71 15.76 -0.64
C MET A 139 18.89 15.62 -1.62
N GLY A 140 18.63 15.66 -2.93
CA GLY A 140 19.64 15.51 -3.98
C GLY A 140 20.23 14.11 -4.07
N VAL A 141 19.54 13.11 -3.51
CA VAL A 141 20.08 11.74 -3.46
C VAL A 141 19.48 10.86 -4.53
N VAL A 142 18.26 11.14 -5.00
CA VAL A 142 17.60 10.33 -6.04
C VAL A 142 17.66 11.05 -7.39
N ALA A 143 18.00 10.31 -8.44
CA ALA A 143 18.01 10.80 -9.81
C ALA A 143 16.60 11.05 -10.37
N GLU A 144 16.50 11.77 -11.50
CA GLU A 144 15.21 11.93 -12.17
C GLU A 144 14.67 10.58 -12.65
N LEU A 145 13.35 10.41 -12.55
CA LEU A 145 12.65 9.26 -13.11
C LEU A 145 12.91 9.25 -14.62
N MET A 146 13.70 8.28 -15.08
CA MET A 146 13.84 8.00 -16.51
C MET A 146 12.61 7.25 -16.98
N ASP A 147 12.03 7.62 -18.12
CA ASP A 147 10.93 6.85 -18.70
C ASP A 147 11.32 5.37 -18.77
N PRO A 148 10.43 4.45 -18.31
CA PRO A 148 10.72 3.03 -18.37
C PRO A 148 11.00 2.66 -19.83
N PRO A 149 12.02 1.82 -20.09
CA PRO A 149 12.31 1.39 -21.44
C PRO A 149 11.05 0.80 -22.07
N ALA A 150 10.66 1.32 -23.23
CA ALA A 150 9.39 0.98 -23.89
C ALA A 150 9.30 -0.48 -24.36
N ALA A 151 10.36 -1.28 -24.21
CA ALA A 151 10.63 -2.43 -25.08
C ALA A 151 10.62 -3.82 -24.43
N ASP A 152 10.60 -3.96 -23.10
CA ASP A 152 10.62 -5.31 -22.51
C ASP A 152 9.22 -5.94 -22.46
N LYS A 153 9.13 -7.19 -22.90
CA LYS A 153 7.94 -8.02 -22.71
C LYS A 153 7.76 -8.26 -21.21
N ALA A 154 6.55 -7.99 -20.70
CA ALA A 154 6.22 -8.34 -19.33
C ALA A 154 6.16 -9.86 -19.14
N ARG A 155 6.64 -10.34 -18.01
CA ARG A 155 6.61 -11.76 -17.61
C ARG A 155 5.32 -12.04 -16.87
N ILE A 156 4.42 -12.77 -17.48
CA ILE A 156 3.12 -13.13 -16.92
C ILE A 156 3.17 -14.60 -16.47
N PHE A 157 2.77 -14.87 -15.24
CA PHE A 157 2.62 -16.23 -14.73
C PHE A 157 1.14 -16.59 -14.58
N LEU A 158 0.68 -17.50 -15.43
CA LEU A 158 -0.69 -18.00 -15.44
C LEU A 158 -0.77 -19.31 -14.66
N ILE A 159 -1.62 -19.32 -13.63
CA ILE A 159 -1.89 -20.50 -12.80
C ILE A 159 -3.34 -20.91 -13.05
N ASP A 160 -3.51 -22.01 -13.78
CA ASP A 160 -4.82 -22.53 -14.18
C ASP A 160 -4.73 -24.05 -14.35
N ASP A 161 -5.58 -24.81 -13.65
CA ASP A 161 -5.62 -26.27 -13.73
C ASP A 161 -6.36 -26.80 -14.98
N GLN A 162 -6.93 -25.90 -15.79
CA GLN A 162 -7.61 -26.22 -17.03
C GLN A 162 -6.71 -25.92 -18.25
N GLU A 163 -6.05 -26.95 -18.77
CA GLU A 163 -5.05 -26.84 -19.85
C GLU A 163 -5.57 -26.09 -21.10
N ASP A 164 -6.75 -26.45 -21.60
CA ASP A 164 -7.36 -25.80 -22.78
C ASP A 164 -7.58 -24.29 -22.59
N GLN A 165 -7.98 -23.89 -21.39
CA GLN A 165 -8.20 -22.49 -21.06
C GLN A 165 -6.87 -21.77 -20.88
N ALA A 166 -5.92 -22.41 -20.19
CA ALA A 166 -4.60 -21.86 -19.94
C ALA A 166 -3.90 -21.56 -21.27
N GLU A 167 -3.94 -22.49 -22.22
CA GLU A 167 -3.40 -22.31 -23.57
C GLU A 167 -4.14 -21.23 -24.35
N ARG A 168 -5.47 -21.12 -24.21
CA ARG A 168 -6.22 -20.03 -24.82
C ARG A 168 -5.76 -18.67 -24.30
N ILE A 169 -5.68 -18.48 -22.98
CA ILE A 169 -5.24 -17.21 -22.37
C ILE A 169 -3.79 -16.91 -22.77
N ARG A 170 -2.92 -17.91 -22.74
CA ARG A 170 -1.52 -17.81 -23.20
C ARG A 170 -1.45 -17.33 -24.65
N ALA A 171 -2.22 -17.94 -25.56
CA ALA A 171 -2.25 -17.57 -26.98
C ALA A 171 -2.76 -16.13 -27.22
N LEU A 172 -3.60 -15.60 -26.33
CA LEU A 172 -4.06 -14.20 -26.41
C LEU A 172 -2.97 -13.19 -26.01
N LEU A 173 -1.99 -13.60 -25.19
CA LEU A 173 -1.02 -12.71 -24.54
C LEU A 173 0.42 -12.87 -25.06
N CYS A 174 0.78 -14.03 -25.60
CA CYS A 174 2.17 -14.36 -25.97
C CYS A 174 2.77 -13.48 -27.08
N GLU A 175 1.94 -12.84 -27.90
CA GLU A 175 2.41 -11.89 -28.91
C GLU A 175 3.15 -10.71 -28.25
N GLN A 176 2.62 -10.18 -27.15
CA GLN A 176 3.11 -8.96 -26.50
C GLN A 176 3.87 -9.22 -25.19
N HIS A 177 3.73 -10.40 -24.60
CA HIS A 177 4.23 -10.73 -23.28
C HIS A 177 4.93 -12.09 -23.26
N ASP A 178 5.81 -12.31 -22.29
CA ASP A 178 6.37 -13.62 -22.01
C ASP A 178 5.43 -14.32 -21.01
N VAL A 179 4.77 -15.39 -21.45
CA VAL A 179 3.70 -16.03 -20.67
C VAL A 179 4.13 -17.43 -20.29
N SER A 180 4.32 -17.64 -19.00
CA SER A 180 4.56 -18.95 -18.41
C SER A 180 3.28 -19.49 -17.79
N VAL A 181 3.03 -20.78 -17.96
CA VAL A 181 1.83 -21.47 -17.47
C VAL A 181 2.24 -22.52 -16.45
N GLU A 182 1.42 -22.69 -15.42
CA GLU A 182 1.54 -23.79 -14.46
C GLU A 182 0.16 -24.35 -14.11
N LEU A 183 0.04 -25.67 -14.18
CA LEU A 183 -1.23 -26.38 -13.96
C LEU A 183 -1.37 -26.87 -12.51
N GLU A 184 -0.24 -27.05 -11.80
CA GLU A 184 -0.21 -27.56 -10.44
C GLU A 184 0.13 -26.47 -9.42
N THR A 185 -0.73 -26.31 -8.40
CA THR A 185 -0.61 -25.19 -7.45
C THR A 185 0.66 -25.24 -6.60
N ASP A 186 1.15 -26.43 -6.25
CA ASP A 186 2.35 -26.58 -5.41
C ASP A 186 3.63 -26.22 -6.18
N VAL A 187 3.69 -26.62 -7.44
CA VAL A 187 4.75 -26.22 -8.38
C VAL A 187 4.68 -24.72 -8.61
N ALA A 188 3.47 -24.17 -8.80
CA ALA A 188 3.26 -22.75 -9.00
C ALA A 188 3.77 -21.91 -7.82
N LEU A 189 3.52 -22.33 -6.58
CA LEU A 189 4.03 -21.66 -5.38
C LEU A 189 5.56 -21.66 -5.32
N THR A 190 6.18 -22.78 -5.64
CA THR A 190 7.65 -22.92 -5.66
C THR A 190 8.26 -21.98 -6.70
N ARG A 191 7.68 -21.93 -7.90
CA ARG A 191 8.11 -21.04 -8.98
C ARG A 191 7.83 -19.57 -8.68
N ALA A 192 6.71 -19.26 -8.02
CA ALA A 192 6.36 -17.89 -7.65
C ALA A 192 7.38 -17.29 -6.69
N LYS A 193 7.87 -18.05 -5.71
CA LYS A 193 8.85 -17.57 -4.72
C LYS A 193 10.21 -17.21 -5.36
N GLY A 194 10.66 -17.99 -6.34
CA GLY A 194 11.96 -17.77 -7.01
C GLY A 194 11.88 -17.01 -8.33
N GLY A 195 10.67 -16.69 -8.79
CA GLY A 195 10.43 -16.13 -10.11
C GLY A 195 10.20 -14.63 -10.08
N ASP A 196 10.82 -13.93 -11.02
CA ASP A 196 10.62 -12.50 -11.21
C ASP A 196 9.51 -12.29 -12.26
N PHE A 197 8.30 -12.07 -11.77
CA PHE A 197 7.09 -11.94 -12.58
C PHE A 197 6.48 -10.55 -12.47
N ASP A 198 5.91 -10.08 -13.58
CA ASP A 198 5.23 -8.79 -13.69
C ASP A 198 3.74 -8.86 -13.36
N LEU A 199 3.12 -10.02 -13.54
CA LEU A 199 1.71 -10.23 -13.28
C LEU A 199 1.44 -11.71 -13.03
N PHE A 200 0.67 -12.01 -11.99
CA PHE A 200 0.05 -13.31 -11.82
C PHE A 200 -1.37 -13.27 -12.38
N ILE A 201 -1.75 -14.29 -13.16
CA ILE A 201 -3.14 -14.55 -13.53
C ILE A 201 -3.54 -15.86 -12.86
N VAL A 202 -4.59 -15.83 -12.03
CA VAL A 202 -4.99 -16.99 -11.23
C VAL A 202 -6.42 -17.37 -11.54
N ASN A 203 -6.64 -18.63 -11.92
CA ASN A 203 -7.98 -19.19 -12.03
C ASN A 203 -8.61 -19.38 -10.64
N MET A 204 -9.78 -18.77 -10.41
CA MET A 204 -10.53 -18.89 -9.14
C MET A 204 -11.49 -20.09 -9.09
N SER A 205 -11.44 -20.94 -10.10
CA SER A 205 -12.26 -22.16 -10.23
C SER A 205 -11.40 -23.43 -10.27
N ILE A 206 -10.19 -23.38 -9.69
CA ILE A 206 -9.32 -24.55 -9.53
C ILE A 206 -10.03 -25.60 -8.66
N GLU A 207 -10.02 -26.86 -9.09
CA GLU A 207 -10.78 -27.95 -8.45
C GLU A 207 -10.02 -28.58 -7.28
N LYS A 208 -8.70 -28.76 -7.42
CA LYS A 208 -7.88 -29.54 -6.47
C LYS A 208 -7.48 -28.77 -5.20
N THR A 209 -7.42 -27.44 -5.28
CA THR A 209 -6.87 -26.59 -4.22
C THR A 209 -7.70 -25.30 -4.11
N ASP A 210 -7.78 -24.71 -2.92
CA ASP A 210 -8.42 -23.41 -2.74
C ASP A 210 -7.57 -22.28 -3.38
N PRO A 211 -8.05 -21.63 -4.45
CA PRO A 211 -7.31 -20.56 -5.13
C PRO A 211 -7.16 -19.30 -4.26
N LEU A 212 -8.03 -19.09 -3.27
CA LEU A 212 -7.87 -17.98 -2.32
C LEU A 212 -6.65 -18.19 -1.43
N ARG A 213 -6.41 -19.43 -0.97
CA ARG A 213 -5.22 -19.77 -0.18
C ARG A 213 -3.94 -19.61 -1.00
N LEU A 214 -3.97 -20.00 -2.28
CA LEU A 214 -2.88 -19.75 -3.23
C LEU A 214 -2.54 -18.25 -3.31
N CYS A 215 -3.53 -17.40 -3.57
CA CYS A 215 -3.34 -15.95 -3.66
C CYS A 215 -2.79 -15.36 -2.35
N SER A 216 -3.33 -15.79 -1.20
CA SER A 216 -2.84 -15.36 0.12
C SER A 216 -1.38 -15.77 0.37
N THR A 217 -0.96 -16.93 -0.14
CA THR A 217 0.39 -17.45 0.05
C THR A 217 1.38 -16.69 -0.86
N ILE A 218 1.02 -16.45 -2.13
CA ILE A 218 1.80 -15.56 -3.04
C ILE A 218 1.95 -14.16 -2.43
N ARG A 219 0.92 -13.64 -1.75
CA ARG A 219 0.97 -12.34 -1.06
C ARG A 219 1.88 -12.33 0.18
N SER A 220 2.13 -13.48 0.79
CA SER A 220 2.94 -13.59 2.00
C SER A 220 4.44 -13.51 1.73
N PHE A 221 4.91 -13.96 0.56
CA PHE A 221 6.32 -13.88 0.16
C PHE A 221 6.73 -12.44 -0.08
N GLU A 222 7.96 -12.09 0.27
CA GLU A 222 8.48 -10.73 0.16
C GLU A 222 8.64 -10.32 -1.30
N GLU A 223 9.12 -11.25 -2.12
CA GLU A 223 9.43 -11.09 -3.54
C GLU A 223 8.17 -10.83 -4.38
N THR A 224 7.03 -11.42 -4.01
CA THR A 224 5.78 -11.35 -4.77
C THR A 224 4.68 -10.52 -4.10
N ARG A 225 4.95 -9.93 -2.92
CA ARG A 225 3.98 -9.16 -2.14
C ARG A 225 3.33 -8.03 -2.94
N LEU A 226 4.13 -7.35 -3.77
CA LEU A 226 3.70 -6.19 -4.57
C LEU A 226 3.31 -6.54 -6.01
N THR A 227 3.62 -7.74 -6.48
CA THR A 227 3.31 -8.15 -7.85
C THR A 227 1.79 -8.32 -8.02
N PRO A 228 1.15 -7.68 -9.01
CA PRO A 228 -0.30 -7.73 -9.14
C PRO A 228 -0.80 -9.17 -9.41
N ILE A 229 -2.00 -9.47 -8.88
CA ILE A 229 -2.74 -10.71 -9.16
C ILE A 229 -4.05 -10.32 -9.85
N LEU A 230 -4.27 -10.88 -11.04
CA LEU A 230 -5.51 -10.79 -11.81
C LEU A 230 -6.27 -12.13 -11.70
N ALA A 231 -7.44 -12.11 -11.08
CA ALA A 231 -8.26 -13.30 -10.90
C ALA A 231 -9.15 -13.60 -12.10
N VAL A 232 -9.27 -14.85 -12.52
CA VAL A 232 -10.27 -15.28 -13.50
C VAL A 232 -11.41 -15.98 -12.78
N VAL A 233 -12.58 -15.35 -12.75
CA VAL A 233 -13.76 -15.81 -11.99
C VAL A 233 -14.89 -16.26 -12.93
N ARG A 234 -15.72 -17.20 -12.47
CA ARG A 234 -16.97 -17.55 -13.15
C ARG A 234 -18.00 -16.42 -12.94
N GLN A 235 -18.79 -16.10 -13.96
CA GLN A 235 -19.91 -15.17 -13.80
C GLN A 235 -20.85 -15.63 -12.67
N GLY A 236 -21.25 -14.68 -11.82
CA GLY A 236 -22.14 -14.91 -10.68
C GLY A 236 -21.47 -15.30 -9.36
N ASP A 237 -20.15 -15.54 -9.33
CA ASP A 237 -19.43 -15.91 -8.10
C ASP A 237 -19.00 -14.68 -7.26
N THR A 238 -19.95 -13.77 -6.97
CA THR A 238 -19.69 -12.50 -6.29
C THR A 238 -19.05 -12.68 -4.92
N ARG A 239 -19.44 -13.73 -4.16
CA ARG A 239 -18.86 -14.02 -2.85
C ARG A 239 -17.36 -14.35 -2.92
N LYS A 240 -16.96 -15.19 -3.88
CA LYS A 240 -15.55 -15.54 -4.05
C LYS A 240 -14.75 -14.36 -4.55
N LEU A 241 -15.33 -13.54 -5.44
CA LEU A 241 -14.72 -12.32 -5.92
C LEU A 241 -14.39 -11.34 -4.77
N VAL A 242 -15.34 -11.10 -3.88
CA VAL A 242 -15.14 -10.18 -2.73
C VAL A 242 -14.00 -10.67 -1.85
N ARG A 243 -14.00 -11.97 -1.52
CA ARG A 243 -12.91 -12.57 -0.75
C ARG A 243 -11.57 -12.44 -1.46
N ALA A 244 -11.53 -12.64 -2.79
CA ALA A 244 -10.33 -12.47 -3.60
C ALA A 244 -9.76 -11.05 -3.48
N LEU A 245 -10.60 -10.03 -3.62
CA LEU A 245 -10.20 -8.63 -3.49
C LEU A 245 -9.71 -8.33 -2.07
N ASP A 246 -10.42 -8.84 -1.04
CA ASP A 246 -10.03 -8.64 0.36
C ASP A 246 -8.62 -9.23 0.65
N ILE A 247 -8.30 -10.43 0.14
CA ILE A 247 -6.99 -11.08 0.34
C ILE A 247 -5.84 -10.49 -0.49
N GLY A 248 -6.09 -9.51 -1.36
CA GLY A 248 -5.02 -8.83 -2.12
C GLY A 248 -5.02 -9.03 -3.62
N VAL A 249 -6.05 -9.64 -4.22
CA VAL A 249 -6.22 -9.63 -5.68
C VAL A 249 -6.47 -8.20 -6.14
N ASN A 250 -5.79 -7.79 -7.21
CA ASN A 250 -5.81 -6.41 -7.68
C ASN A 250 -7.03 -6.16 -8.56
N ASP A 251 -7.37 -7.15 -9.40
CA ASP A 251 -8.46 -7.04 -10.35
C ASP A 251 -8.95 -8.43 -10.79
N TYR A 252 -10.04 -8.51 -11.55
CA TYR A 252 -10.60 -9.75 -12.05
C TYR A 252 -11.12 -9.68 -13.48
N LEU A 253 -11.25 -10.85 -14.10
CA LEU A 253 -11.93 -11.10 -15.37
C LEU A 253 -13.03 -12.13 -15.15
N SER A 254 -14.19 -11.87 -15.73
CA SER A 254 -15.27 -12.87 -15.77
C SER A 254 -15.10 -13.80 -16.97
N ARG A 255 -15.49 -15.07 -16.79
CA ARG A 255 -15.61 -16.03 -17.90
C ARG A 255 -16.93 -15.81 -18.66
N PRO A 256 -16.96 -15.98 -20.00
CA PRO A 256 -15.82 -16.29 -20.87
C PRO A 256 -14.85 -15.11 -21.02
N VAL A 257 -13.54 -15.40 -21.09
CA VAL A 257 -12.49 -14.37 -21.20
C VAL A 257 -12.48 -13.79 -22.60
N ASP A 258 -12.64 -12.48 -22.70
CA ASP A 258 -12.51 -11.73 -23.96
C ASP A 258 -11.09 -11.24 -24.18
N ARG A 259 -10.67 -11.22 -25.45
CA ARG A 259 -9.32 -10.81 -25.86
C ARG A 259 -9.04 -9.35 -25.52
N ASN A 260 -9.97 -8.46 -25.86
CA ASN A 260 -9.74 -7.02 -25.72
C ASN A 260 -9.77 -6.61 -24.24
N GLU A 261 -10.69 -7.18 -23.46
CA GLU A 261 -10.78 -6.93 -22.02
C GLU A 261 -9.54 -7.48 -21.29
N LEU A 262 -9.12 -8.71 -21.60
CA LEU A 262 -7.91 -9.32 -21.04
C LEU A 262 -6.68 -8.44 -21.33
N ALA A 263 -6.46 -8.06 -22.59
CA ALA A 263 -5.33 -7.23 -22.98
C ALA A 263 -5.33 -5.87 -22.24
N ALA A 264 -6.50 -5.24 -22.11
CA ALA A 264 -6.62 -3.94 -21.44
C ALA A 264 -6.35 -4.01 -19.92
N ARG A 265 -6.85 -5.04 -19.24
CA ARG A 265 -6.59 -5.24 -17.80
C ARG A 265 -5.13 -5.62 -17.55
N VAL A 266 -4.57 -6.52 -18.35
CA VAL A 266 -3.15 -6.90 -18.28
C VAL A 266 -2.25 -5.67 -18.46
N ALA A 267 -2.50 -4.85 -19.49
CA ALA A 267 -1.76 -3.62 -19.72
C ALA A 267 -1.86 -2.64 -18.53
N THR A 268 -3.03 -2.52 -17.92
CA THR A 268 -3.24 -1.66 -16.75
C THR A 268 -2.43 -2.13 -15.54
N GLN A 269 -2.45 -3.45 -15.24
CA GLN A 269 -1.70 -4.01 -14.13
C GLN A 269 -0.18 -3.89 -14.34
N ILE A 270 0.31 -4.18 -15.55
CA ILE A 270 1.74 -4.08 -15.89
C ILE A 270 2.21 -2.63 -15.80
N ARG A 271 1.46 -1.68 -16.38
CA ARG A 271 1.78 -0.24 -16.30
C ARG A 271 1.90 0.21 -14.85
N ARG A 272 0.98 -0.23 -13.98
CA ARG A 272 1.01 0.10 -12.56
C ARG A 272 2.21 -0.53 -11.84
N LYS A 273 2.49 -1.82 -12.08
CA LYS A 273 3.68 -2.47 -11.51
C LYS A 273 4.96 -1.75 -11.91
N ARG A 274 5.16 -1.48 -13.20
CA ARG A 274 6.34 -0.76 -13.70
C ARG A 274 6.51 0.60 -13.05
N TYR A 275 5.41 1.34 -12.87
CA TYR A 275 5.47 2.62 -12.17
C TYR A 275 5.92 2.48 -10.71
N VAL A 276 5.38 1.49 -9.99
CA VAL A 276 5.79 1.18 -8.62
C VAL A 276 7.26 0.74 -8.55
N ASP A 277 7.69 -0.13 -9.44
CA ASP A 277 9.07 -0.62 -9.49
C ASP A 277 10.06 0.47 -9.89
N GLN A 278 9.66 1.41 -10.75
CA GLN A 278 10.47 2.55 -11.13
C GLN A 278 10.68 3.52 -9.96
N LEU A 279 9.61 3.81 -9.20
CA LEU A 279 9.72 4.59 -7.96
C LEU A 279 10.64 3.89 -6.95
N ARG A 280 10.49 2.58 -6.80
CA ARG A 280 11.26 1.77 -5.87
C ARG A 280 12.73 1.66 -6.27
N SER A 281 13.02 1.28 -7.51
CA SER A 281 14.38 1.13 -8.02
C SER A 281 15.12 2.46 -8.07
N SER A 282 14.46 3.57 -8.42
CA SER A 282 15.09 4.90 -8.36
C SER A 282 15.47 5.29 -6.93
N PHE A 283 14.63 4.94 -5.96
CA PHE A 283 14.91 5.11 -4.54
C PHE A 283 16.03 4.17 -4.06
N GLU A 284 15.98 2.87 -4.37
CA GLU A 284 16.95 1.86 -3.93
C GLU A 284 18.32 2.02 -4.59
N ALA A 285 18.40 2.26 -5.90
CA ALA A 285 19.65 2.39 -6.66
C ALA A 285 20.50 3.58 -6.21
N SER A 286 19.88 4.55 -5.51
CA SER A 286 20.58 5.71 -5.02
C SER A 286 21.03 5.58 -3.56
N LEU A 287 20.51 4.61 -2.77
CA LEU A 287 20.39 4.84 -1.32
C LEU A 287 20.30 3.65 -0.34
N GLU A 288 21.33 2.82 -0.28
CA GLU A 288 21.63 2.04 0.95
C GLU A 288 22.68 2.70 1.87
N MET A 289 23.33 3.81 1.48
CA MET A 289 24.38 4.43 2.30
C MET A 289 24.05 5.82 2.87
N ALA A 290 23.13 6.59 2.26
CA ALA A 290 22.88 7.98 2.68
C ALA A 290 21.52 8.24 3.38
N VAL A 291 20.57 7.30 3.36
CA VAL A 291 19.25 7.40 4.04
C VAL A 291 19.04 6.33 5.09
N THR A 292 19.85 5.29 5.09
CA THR A 292 19.81 4.20 6.07
C THR A 292 20.95 4.34 7.07
N ASP A 293 20.75 3.76 8.25
CA ASP A 293 21.76 3.57 9.28
C ASP A 293 22.55 2.29 8.99
N GLN A 294 23.87 2.37 9.05
CA GLN A 294 24.76 1.28 8.63
C GLN A 294 24.69 0.04 9.52
N LEU A 295 24.35 0.21 10.80
CA LEU A 295 24.29 -0.91 11.73
C LEU A 295 22.98 -1.69 11.57
N THR A 296 21.87 -0.97 11.46
CA THR A 296 20.51 -1.54 11.55
C THR A 296 19.82 -1.74 10.21
N GLY A 297 20.25 -1.03 9.17
CA GLY A 297 19.52 -0.96 7.89
C GLY A 297 18.15 -0.27 7.98
N LEU A 298 17.79 0.33 9.13
CA LEU A 298 16.63 1.23 9.23
C LEU A 298 16.96 2.60 8.65
N TYR A 299 15.96 3.45 8.48
CA TYR A 299 16.23 4.82 8.04
C TYR A 299 17.04 5.60 9.09
N ASN A 300 17.88 6.52 8.64
CA ASN A 300 18.66 7.39 9.50
C ASN A 300 17.85 8.63 9.91
N ARG A 301 18.31 9.28 10.98
CA ARG A 301 17.65 10.47 11.55
C ARG A 301 17.50 11.62 10.55
N ARG A 302 18.46 11.80 9.63
CA ARG A 302 18.42 12.88 8.62
C ARG A 302 17.27 12.68 7.64
N TYR A 303 17.07 11.45 7.17
CA TYR A 303 15.96 11.11 6.29
C TYR A 303 14.62 11.29 7.00
N LEU A 304 14.50 10.79 8.23
CA LEU A 304 13.30 10.95 9.05
C LEU A 304 12.89 12.42 9.19
N ALA A 305 13.81 13.31 9.54
CA ALA A 305 13.49 14.73 9.75
C ALA A 305 12.86 15.39 8.50
N SER A 306 13.36 15.01 7.31
CA SER A 306 12.86 15.52 6.04
C SER A 306 11.50 14.89 5.68
N HIS A 307 11.38 13.58 5.83
CA HIS A 307 10.17 12.84 5.45
C HIS A 307 8.98 13.10 6.38
N LEU A 308 9.24 13.15 7.69
CA LEU A 308 8.23 13.36 8.71
C LEU A 308 7.51 14.70 8.57
N SER A 309 8.23 15.75 8.15
CA SER A 309 7.61 17.07 7.89
C SER A 309 6.56 16.96 6.79
N GLY A 310 6.86 16.26 5.68
CA GLY A 310 5.91 16.01 4.61
C GLY A 310 4.74 15.11 5.02
N MET A 311 4.98 14.10 5.86
CA MET A 311 3.91 13.27 6.44
C MET A 311 2.96 14.10 7.32
N PHE A 312 3.51 14.99 8.15
CA PHE A 312 2.74 15.86 9.03
C PHE A 312 1.89 16.85 8.21
N ASP A 313 2.45 17.50 7.21
CA ASP A 313 1.71 18.40 6.33
C ASP A 313 0.56 17.67 5.63
N ARG A 314 0.83 16.46 5.11
CA ARG A 314 -0.21 15.62 4.49
C ARG A 314 -1.32 15.29 5.49
N ALA A 315 -0.98 14.86 6.70
CA ALA A 315 -1.94 14.55 7.75
C ALA A 315 -2.82 15.77 8.07
N PHE A 316 -2.21 16.94 8.21
CA PHE A 316 -2.90 18.21 8.47
C PHE A 316 -3.89 18.57 7.34
N TRP A 317 -3.45 18.55 6.08
CA TRP A 317 -4.30 18.92 4.94
C TRP A 317 -5.40 17.90 4.63
N THR A 318 -5.13 16.63 4.87
CA THR A 318 -6.11 15.56 4.63
C THR A 318 -7.07 15.38 5.80
N GLY A 319 -6.74 15.90 6.99
CA GLY A 319 -7.47 15.66 8.23
C GLY A 319 -7.30 14.24 8.76
N ARG A 320 -6.29 13.49 8.31
CA ARG A 320 -6.01 12.12 8.74
C ARG A 320 -5.02 12.10 9.91
N PRO A 321 -5.15 11.16 10.85
CA PRO A 321 -4.26 11.08 11.98
C PRO A 321 -2.87 10.57 11.57
N LEU A 322 -1.83 11.16 12.15
CA LEU A 322 -0.46 10.67 12.10
C LEU A 322 -0.02 10.38 13.53
N SER A 323 0.38 9.13 13.79
CA SER A 323 0.90 8.70 15.09
C SER A 323 2.40 8.45 15.04
N LEU A 324 3.10 8.84 16.11
CA LEU A 324 4.53 8.57 16.32
C LEU A 324 4.72 7.74 17.58
N MET A 325 5.65 6.80 17.54
CA MET A 325 6.20 6.19 18.74
C MET A 325 7.73 6.27 18.76
N ILE A 326 8.27 6.56 19.94
CA ILE A 326 9.70 6.49 20.23
C ILE A 326 9.92 5.34 21.19
N LEU A 327 10.86 4.48 20.85
CA LEU A 327 11.24 3.31 21.61
C LEU A 327 12.68 3.47 22.08
N ASP A 328 12.95 3.00 23.29
CA ASP A 328 14.30 2.96 23.86
C ASP A 328 14.54 1.62 24.52
N ILE A 329 15.73 1.06 24.28
CA ILE A 329 16.14 -0.21 24.87
C ILE A 329 16.43 -0.03 26.35
N ASP A 330 15.66 -0.71 27.18
CA ASP A 330 15.80 -0.62 28.63
C ASP A 330 17.17 -1.16 29.07
N HIS A 331 17.87 -0.39 29.89
CA HIS A 331 19.16 -0.78 30.48
C HIS A 331 20.26 -1.09 29.45
N PHE A 332 20.21 -0.53 28.24
CA PHE A 332 21.18 -0.81 27.18
C PHE A 332 22.64 -0.57 27.59
N LYS A 333 22.91 0.51 28.34
CA LYS A 333 24.24 0.75 28.89
C LYS A 333 24.78 -0.42 29.72
N ALA A 334 23.94 -1.04 30.55
CA ALA A 334 24.35 -2.20 31.36
C ALA A 334 24.68 -3.42 30.49
N ILE A 335 23.99 -3.58 29.35
CA ILE A 335 24.29 -4.63 28.36
C ILE A 335 25.69 -4.38 27.79
N ASN A 336 25.98 -3.16 27.32
CA ASN A 336 27.30 -2.81 26.81
C ASN A 336 28.41 -2.99 27.86
N ASP A 337 28.18 -2.53 29.08
CA ASP A 337 29.16 -2.61 30.16
C ASP A 337 29.45 -4.07 30.58
N THR A 338 28.46 -4.97 30.46
CA THR A 338 28.58 -6.39 30.86
C THR A 338 29.11 -7.28 29.73
N HIS A 339 28.65 -7.05 28.50
CA HIS A 339 28.85 -7.95 27.37
C HIS A 339 29.71 -7.36 26.25
N GLY A 340 30.06 -6.08 26.33
CA GLY A 340 30.82 -5.36 25.31
C GLY A 340 29.94 -4.80 24.18
N HIS A 341 30.51 -3.85 23.45
CA HIS A 341 29.81 -3.12 22.38
C HIS A 341 29.39 -4.01 21.21
N ASP A 342 30.18 -5.03 20.85
CA ASP A 342 29.82 -5.97 19.77
C ASP A 342 28.52 -6.73 20.07
N ILE A 343 28.23 -7.01 21.34
CA ILE A 343 26.98 -7.64 21.76
C ILE A 343 25.85 -6.62 21.79
N GLY A 344 26.12 -5.39 22.26
CA GLY A 344 25.16 -4.30 22.16
C GLY A 344 24.70 -4.04 20.72
N ASP A 345 25.62 -4.05 19.77
CA ASP A 345 25.33 -3.88 18.35
C ASP A 345 24.41 -4.98 17.81
N LYS A 346 24.63 -6.24 18.19
CA LYS A 346 23.73 -7.36 17.85
C LYS A 346 22.33 -7.20 18.45
N VAL A 347 22.24 -6.68 19.68
CA VAL A 347 20.95 -6.37 20.30
C VAL A 347 20.22 -5.27 19.51
N ILE A 348 20.92 -4.20 19.12
CA ILE A 348 20.32 -3.13 18.31
C ILE A 348 19.84 -3.69 16.97
N GLN A 349 20.62 -4.54 16.31
CA GLN A 349 20.25 -5.19 15.04
C GLN A 349 19.00 -6.06 15.18
N ASP A 350 18.95 -6.92 16.19
CA ASP A 350 17.79 -7.80 16.43
C ASP A 350 16.51 -6.98 16.72
N ILE A 351 16.61 -5.95 17.55
CA ILE A 351 15.48 -5.05 17.81
C ILE A 351 15.05 -4.31 16.54
N ALA A 352 16.00 -3.86 15.71
CA ALA A 352 15.68 -3.20 14.44
C ALA A 352 14.92 -4.12 13.49
N ASP A 353 15.30 -5.39 13.40
CA ASP A 353 14.61 -6.39 12.57
C ASP A 353 13.19 -6.67 13.07
N ARG A 354 13.01 -6.78 14.40
CA ARG A 354 11.68 -6.93 15.01
C ARG A 354 10.79 -5.72 14.75
N VAL A 355 11.34 -4.50 14.90
CA VAL A 355 10.63 -3.26 14.56
C VAL A 355 10.19 -3.31 13.09
N ARG A 356 11.12 -3.60 12.16
CA ARG A 356 10.85 -3.68 10.71
C ARG A 356 9.73 -4.68 10.38
N ASN A 357 9.75 -5.85 11.01
CA ASN A 357 8.76 -6.91 10.77
C ASN A 357 7.39 -6.64 11.42
N SER A 358 7.35 -5.78 12.44
CA SER A 358 6.12 -5.44 13.17
C SER A 358 5.30 -4.31 12.54
N ILE A 359 5.87 -3.56 11.60
CA ILE A 359 5.27 -2.37 10.98
C ILE A 359 4.78 -2.62 9.56
N ARG A 360 3.91 -1.76 9.05
CA ARG A 360 3.39 -1.82 7.66
C ARG A 360 4.43 -1.26 6.70
N GLY A 361 4.35 -1.64 5.42
CA GLY A 361 5.21 -1.07 4.38
C GLY A 361 5.08 0.45 4.19
N VAL A 362 3.95 1.02 4.61
CA VAL A 362 3.70 2.47 4.61
C VAL A 362 4.21 3.19 5.86
N ASP A 363 4.55 2.45 6.92
CA ASP A 363 5.12 3.03 8.14
C ASP A 363 6.61 3.28 7.92
N LEU A 364 7.16 4.25 8.66
CA LEU A 364 8.57 4.63 8.59
C LEU A 364 9.26 4.29 9.91
N ALA A 365 10.18 3.32 9.90
CA ALA A 365 11.04 3.01 11.04
C ALA A 365 12.45 3.60 10.85
N CYS A 366 12.94 4.28 11.90
CA CYS A 366 14.20 4.98 11.90
C CYS A 366 14.99 4.65 13.17
N ARG A 367 16.32 4.51 13.04
CA ARG A 367 17.23 4.61 14.18
C ARG A 367 17.42 6.09 14.51
N TYR A 368 16.77 6.54 15.57
CA TYR A 368 16.70 7.96 15.97
C TYR A 368 17.95 8.39 16.75
N GLY A 369 18.47 7.49 17.59
CA GLY A 369 19.64 7.68 18.44
C GLY A 369 20.48 6.41 18.54
N GLY A 370 21.39 6.35 19.52
CA GLY A 370 22.26 5.18 19.71
C GLY A 370 21.46 3.89 19.98
N GLU A 371 20.57 3.94 20.97
CA GLU A 371 19.69 2.86 21.43
C GLU A 371 18.20 3.19 21.25
N GLU A 372 17.90 4.27 20.53
CA GLU A 372 16.56 4.83 20.35
C GLU A 372 16.07 4.64 18.92
N PHE A 373 14.81 4.24 18.79
CA PHE A 373 14.12 4.03 17.53
C PHE A 373 12.88 4.92 17.47
N LEU A 374 12.53 5.37 16.27
CA LEU A 374 11.30 6.13 16.04
C LEU A 374 10.53 5.48 14.91
N VAL A 375 9.23 5.27 15.12
CA VAL A 375 8.31 4.77 14.11
C VAL A 375 7.21 5.81 13.85
N ALA A 376 7.07 6.22 12.60
CA ALA A 376 5.96 7.06 12.14
C ALA A 376 4.92 6.22 11.40
N MET A 377 3.66 6.36 11.81
CA MET A 377 2.52 5.58 11.32
C MET A 377 1.49 6.54 10.71
N PRO A 378 1.52 6.78 9.39
CA PRO A 378 0.50 7.59 8.72
C PRO A 378 -0.86 6.91 8.77
N ASP A 379 -1.92 7.71 8.64
CA ASP A 379 -3.33 7.27 8.63
C ASP A 379 -3.67 6.34 9.81
N THR A 380 -3.08 6.61 10.97
CA THR A 380 -3.17 5.77 12.17
C THR A 380 -3.53 6.62 13.37
N ASP A 381 -4.70 6.34 13.94
CA ASP A 381 -5.18 6.97 15.18
C ASP A 381 -4.41 6.49 16.41
N LYS A 382 -4.54 7.27 17.49
CA LYS A 382 -3.86 7.01 18.77
C LYS A 382 -4.18 5.63 19.37
N GLU A 383 -5.41 5.15 19.23
CA GLU A 383 -5.84 3.88 19.81
C GLU A 383 -5.16 2.70 19.10
N PHE A 384 -5.23 2.69 17.77
CA PHE A 384 -4.61 1.67 16.95
C PHE A 384 -3.09 1.70 17.07
N ALA A 385 -2.48 2.89 17.09
CA ALA A 385 -1.06 3.05 17.35
C ALA A 385 -0.67 2.41 18.71
N GLY A 386 -1.50 2.58 19.74
CA GLY A 386 -1.29 1.95 21.04
C GLY A 386 -1.32 0.42 21.00
N VAL A 387 -2.18 -0.17 20.16
CA VAL A 387 -2.21 -1.63 19.94
C VAL A 387 -0.93 -2.11 19.27
N VAL A 388 -0.45 -1.38 18.26
CA VAL A 388 0.81 -1.72 17.56
C VAL A 388 2.00 -1.63 18.51
N ALA A 389 2.10 -0.56 19.30
CA ALA A 389 3.17 -0.37 20.29
C ALA A 389 3.19 -1.49 21.33
N GLU A 390 2.03 -1.88 21.87
CA GLU A 390 1.96 -2.94 22.88
C GLU A 390 2.27 -4.32 22.30
N ARG A 391 1.88 -4.58 21.03
CA ARG A 391 2.26 -5.80 20.32
C ARG A 391 3.79 -5.89 20.20
N LEU A 392 4.42 -4.83 19.68
CA LEU A 392 5.87 -4.77 19.49
C LEU A 392 6.62 -4.93 20.83
N ARG A 393 6.18 -4.24 21.89
CA ARG A 393 6.74 -4.38 23.24
C ARG A 393 6.69 -5.83 23.73
N ARG A 394 5.54 -6.49 23.58
CA ARG A 394 5.37 -7.91 23.99
C ARG A 394 6.24 -8.84 23.17
N GLU A 395 6.32 -8.63 21.87
CA GLU A 395 7.15 -9.44 20.96
C GLU A 395 8.64 -9.34 21.32
N ILE A 396 9.13 -8.12 21.60
CA ILE A 396 10.49 -7.91 22.07
C ILE A 396 10.73 -8.61 23.40
N ALA A 397 9.85 -8.40 24.39
CA ALA A 397 10.01 -8.96 25.73
C ALA A 397 9.85 -10.50 25.79
N ALA A 398 9.12 -11.11 24.84
CA ALA A 398 8.83 -12.54 24.85
C ALA A 398 9.94 -13.40 24.22
N GLN A 399 10.80 -12.81 23.39
CA GLN A 399 11.84 -13.53 22.66
C GLN A 399 13.20 -12.96 23.05
N SER A 400 14.03 -13.77 23.72
CA SER A 400 15.40 -13.39 24.05
C SER A 400 16.23 -13.18 22.77
N VAL A 401 17.17 -12.25 22.82
CA VAL A 401 18.14 -12.05 21.73
C VAL A 401 19.15 -13.21 21.78
N THR A 402 19.17 -14.04 20.74
CA THR A 402 20.10 -15.17 20.64
C THR A 402 21.44 -14.71 20.10
N LEU A 403 22.52 -14.96 20.84
CA LEU A 403 23.88 -14.57 20.49
C LEU A 403 24.75 -15.81 20.26
N ASN A 404 25.90 -15.60 19.60
CA ASN A 404 26.96 -16.61 19.43
C ASN A 404 26.46 -17.98 18.90
N ALA A 405 25.63 -17.94 17.84
CA ALA A 405 25.00 -19.12 17.25
C ALA A 405 24.10 -19.92 18.23
N GLY A 406 23.39 -19.20 19.11
CA GLY A 406 22.38 -19.75 20.02
C GLY A 406 22.92 -20.24 21.37
N ARG A 407 24.14 -19.84 21.75
CA ARG A 407 24.76 -20.26 23.02
C ARG A 407 24.41 -19.34 24.19
N ASP A 408 24.20 -18.05 23.92
CA ASP A 408 23.87 -17.05 24.93
C ASP A 408 22.54 -16.38 24.56
N ASN A 409 21.67 -16.18 25.55
CA ASN A 409 20.40 -15.49 25.39
C ASN A 409 20.37 -14.28 26.31
N ILE A 410 20.04 -13.11 25.76
CA ILE A 410 19.86 -11.88 26.54
C ILE A 410 18.39 -11.50 26.48
N ASP A 411 17.77 -11.38 27.65
CA ASP A 411 16.42 -10.83 27.77
C ASP A 411 16.48 -9.31 27.70
N VAL A 412 15.76 -8.74 26.74
CA VAL A 412 15.75 -7.30 26.48
C VAL A 412 14.30 -6.81 26.51
N THR A 413 14.09 -5.66 27.12
CA THR A 413 12.80 -4.96 27.13
C THR A 413 12.95 -3.58 26.52
N VAL A 414 11.81 -2.99 26.12
CA VAL A 414 11.76 -1.63 25.61
C VAL A 414 10.70 -0.81 26.33
N SER A 415 11.01 0.47 26.53
CA SER A 415 10.05 1.48 26.92
C SER A 415 9.59 2.25 25.69
N ILE A 416 8.29 2.54 25.58
CA ILE A 416 7.71 3.19 24.40
C ILE A 416 6.90 4.41 24.82
N GLY A 417 7.20 5.56 24.20
CA GLY A 417 6.39 6.78 24.26
C GLY A 417 5.63 6.98 22.95
N LEU A 418 4.34 7.26 23.02
CA LEU A 418 3.45 7.38 21.86
C LEU A 418 2.76 8.74 21.83
N SER A 419 2.63 9.33 20.66
CA SER A 419 1.87 10.57 20.43
C SER A 419 1.11 10.52 19.11
N SER A 420 0.01 11.27 19.03
CA SER A 420 -0.76 11.46 17.80
C SER A 420 -0.91 12.95 17.47
N THR A 421 -1.12 13.29 16.20
CA THR A 421 -1.59 14.62 15.78
C THR A 421 -2.91 14.99 16.43
N GLU A 422 -3.71 14.00 16.84
CA GLU A 422 -4.95 14.19 17.60
C GLU A 422 -4.72 14.77 19.01
N ASP A 423 -3.51 14.61 19.56
CA ASP A 423 -3.14 15.13 20.88
C ASP A 423 -2.67 16.59 20.83
N GLY A 424 -2.45 17.13 19.62
CA GLY A 424 -1.84 18.44 19.40
C GLY A 424 -2.86 19.56 19.16
N PRO A 425 -2.47 20.82 19.41
CA PRO A 425 -3.29 21.98 19.06
C PRO A 425 -3.40 22.17 17.53
N LYS A 426 -4.26 23.07 17.06
CA LYS A 426 -4.41 23.34 15.61
C LYS A 426 -3.14 23.92 14.95
N ASP A 427 -2.21 24.48 15.71
CA ASP A 427 -0.91 25.02 15.27
C ASP A 427 0.26 24.05 15.56
N ASP A 428 -0.02 22.76 15.61
CA ASP A 428 0.98 21.75 15.92
C ASP A 428 2.04 21.61 14.82
N THR A 429 3.17 20.99 15.16
CA THR A 429 4.27 20.75 14.22
C THR A 429 4.86 19.36 14.40
N ALA A 430 5.53 18.84 13.38
CA ALA A 430 6.28 17.58 13.48
C ALA A 430 7.24 17.55 14.68
N GLN A 431 7.90 18.67 15.00
CA GLN A 431 8.80 18.78 16.14
C GLN A 431 8.07 18.70 17.49
N LYS A 432 6.91 19.35 17.61
CA LYS A 432 6.06 19.27 18.81
C LYS A 432 5.50 17.86 18.99
N LEU A 433 5.15 17.17 17.91
CA LEU A 433 4.71 15.78 17.92
C LEU A 433 5.79 14.83 18.46
N ILE A 434 7.03 14.93 17.94
CA ILE A 434 8.19 14.18 18.49
C ILE A 434 8.36 14.47 19.98
N LYS A 435 8.30 15.74 20.38
CA LYS A 435 8.49 16.14 21.78
C LYS A 435 7.46 15.47 22.71
N ARG A 436 6.20 15.36 22.30
CA ARG A 436 5.17 14.66 23.10
C ARG A 436 5.46 13.16 23.23
N ALA A 437 5.94 12.52 22.17
CA ALA A 437 6.36 11.12 22.25
C ALA A 437 7.56 10.93 23.19
N ASP A 438 8.53 11.85 23.18
CA ASP A 438 9.70 11.84 24.05
C ASP A 438 9.31 12.03 25.54
N GLU A 439 8.42 12.98 25.82
CA GLU A 439 7.85 13.18 27.17
C GLU A 439 7.11 11.92 27.65
N ALA A 440 6.35 11.25 26.78
CA ALA A 440 5.70 9.98 27.11
C ALA A 440 6.72 8.85 27.37
N LEU A 441 7.80 8.77 26.59
CA LEU A 441 8.88 7.80 26.78
C LEU A 441 9.58 8.02 28.13
N TYR A 442 9.84 9.27 28.50
CA TYR A 442 10.41 9.62 29.80
C TYR A 442 9.54 9.11 30.95
N VAL A 443 8.22 9.28 30.86
CA VAL A 443 7.25 8.73 31.83
C VAL A 443 7.29 7.19 31.84
N ALA A 444 7.45 6.54 30.68
CA ALA A 444 7.57 5.09 30.60
C ALA A 444 8.81 4.57 31.35
N LYS A 445 9.97 5.20 31.12
CA LYS A 445 11.24 4.86 31.79
C LYS A 445 11.14 5.03 33.31
N ASN A 446 10.58 6.14 33.77
CA ASN A 446 10.42 6.43 35.20
C ASN A 446 9.31 5.64 35.87
N GLY A 447 8.33 5.16 35.11
CA GLY A 447 7.24 4.33 35.63
C GLY A 447 7.67 2.91 36.02
N GLY A 448 8.89 2.49 35.69
CA GLY A 448 9.38 1.13 35.89
C GLY A 448 9.62 0.35 34.60
N ARG A 449 9.77 1.06 33.46
CA ARG A 449 10.16 0.50 32.16
C ARG A 449 9.19 -0.55 31.60
N ASN A 450 9.59 -1.19 30.49
CA ASN A 450 8.85 -2.26 29.81
C ASN A 450 7.34 -1.97 29.67
N ARG A 451 7.01 -0.77 29.18
CA ARG A 451 5.63 -0.30 29.05
C ARG A 451 5.47 0.71 27.93
N VAL A 452 4.21 0.87 27.51
CA VAL A 452 3.80 1.91 26.57
C VAL A 452 3.11 3.02 27.36
N ILE A 453 3.54 4.26 27.16
CA ILE A 453 2.84 5.46 27.65
C ILE A 453 2.40 6.27 26.44
N ARG A 454 1.15 6.73 26.47
CA ARG A 454 0.59 7.64 25.46
C ARG A 454 0.67 9.06 26.00
N SER A 455 1.01 10.03 25.15
CA SER A 455 0.97 11.44 25.52
C SER A 455 -0.43 11.86 25.93
N ALA A 456 -0.52 12.72 26.94
CA ALA A 456 -1.79 13.38 27.26
C ALA A 456 -2.18 14.33 26.11
N ALA A 457 -3.48 14.49 25.87
CA ALA A 457 -3.97 15.53 24.96
C ALA A 457 -3.64 16.91 25.57
N ALA A 458 -3.17 17.83 24.73
CA ALA A 458 -2.81 19.19 25.12
C ALA A 458 -4.03 20.10 25.34
#